data_AF-A0A821VBS4-F1
#
_entry.id   AF-A0A821VBS4-F1
#
_cell.length_a   1.000
_cell.length_b   1.000
_cell.length_c   1.000
_cell.angle_alpha   90.00
_cell.angle_beta   90.00
_cell.angle_gamma   90.00
#
_symmetry.space_group_name_H-M   'P 1'
#
loop_
_entity.id
_entity.type
_entity.pdbx_description
1 polymer ?
#
loop_
_entity_poly.entity_id
_entity_poly.type
_entity_poly.pdbx_seq_one_letter_code
_entity_poly.pdbx_strand_id
1 'polypeptide(L)' 'MFLGCAPAGPAGTEKTESVKDLAKAMDLLCVVTNCDEGMDYQSIGKNLNGLCQTGAWGCFD' A
#
# COMPACT_ATOMS: atom_id res chain seq x y z
N MET A 1 1.99 -9.81 17.56
CA MET A 1 0.89 -9.71 16.58
C MET A 1 1.49 -9.50 15.21
N PHE A 2 0.85 -10.01 14.15
CA PHE A 2 1.25 -9.84 12.74
C PHE A 2 0.09 -9.16 11.99
N LEU A 3 -0.08 -7.86 12.19
CA LEU A 3 -1.20 -7.07 11.65
C LEU A 3 -0.66 -5.85 10.90
N GLY A 4 -1.38 -5.41 9.87
CA GLY A 4 -1.14 -4.12 9.20
C GLY A 4 -1.71 -2.95 10.00
N CYS A 5 -1.43 -1.73 9.54
CA CYS A 5 -1.97 -0.48 10.10
C CYS A 5 -2.64 0.35 9.00
N ALA A 6 -3.68 1.12 9.37
CA ALA A 6 -4.39 2.02 8.47
C ALA A 6 -4.37 3.45 9.05
N PRO A 7 -3.33 4.26 8.75
CA PRO A 7 -3.29 5.64 9.19
C PRO A 7 -4.39 6.45 8.52
N ALA A 8 -5.19 7.17 9.31
CA ALA A 8 -6.32 7.97 8.83
C ALA A 8 -6.11 9.44 9.19
N GLY A 9 -6.54 10.34 8.30
CA GLY A 9 -6.40 11.78 8.48
C GLY A 9 -6.73 12.57 7.21
N PRO A 10 -6.78 13.91 7.26
CA PRO A 10 -7.08 14.77 6.12
C PRO A 10 -6.17 14.53 4.91
N ALA A 11 -6.63 14.91 3.71
CA ALA A 11 -5.76 14.98 2.54
C ALA A 11 -4.60 15.94 2.79
N GLY A 12 -3.42 15.66 2.24
CA GLY A 12 -2.22 16.48 2.43
C GLY A 12 -1.50 16.30 3.78
N THR A 13 -1.88 15.30 4.60
CA THR A 13 -1.13 14.91 5.82
C THR A 13 -0.04 13.86 5.56
N GLU A 14 0.32 13.64 4.30
CA GLU A 14 1.47 12.81 3.88
C GLU A 14 1.43 11.36 4.41
N LYS A 15 0.23 10.78 4.54
CA LYS A 15 0.03 9.42 5.07
C LYS A 15 0.69 8.37 4.16
N THR A 16 0.51 8.52 2.85
CA THR A 16 1.03 7.61 1.83
C THR A 16 2.56 7.72 1.74
N GLU A 17 3.09 8.94 1.80
CA GLU A 17 4.52 9.22 1.89
C GLU A 17 5.12 8.62 3.15
N SER A 18 4.47 8.76 4.30
CA SER A 18 4.92 8.16 5.57
C SER A 18 5.05 6.63 5.48
N VAL A 19 4.10 5.94 4.82
CA VAL A 19 4.16 4.49 4.61
C VAL A 19 5.30 4.11 3.66
N LYS A 20 5.50 4.87 2.57
CA LYS A 20 6.63 4.67 1.63
C LYS A 20 7.98 4.86 2.31
N ASP A 21 8.13 5.92 3.10
CA ASP A 21 9.37 6.24 3.81
C ASP A 21 9.70 5.20 4.87
N LEU A 22 8.69 4.71 5.59
CA LEU A 22 8.86 3.60 6.53
C LEU A 22 9.33 2.32 5.81
N ALA A 23 8.71 1.96 4.68
CA ALA A 23 9.13 0.79 3.92
C ALA A 23 10.57 0.92 3.41
N LYS A 24 10.93 2.11 2.90
CA LYS A 24 12.31 2.41 2.48
C LYS A 24 13.30 2.29 3.64
N ALA A 25 12.95 2.78 4.83
CA ALA A 25 13.79 2.65 6.02
C ALA A 25 13.98 1.18 6.46
N MET A 26 13.05 0.30 6.08
CA MET A 26 13.11 -1.15 6.32
C MET A 26 13.68 -1.94 5.13
N ASP A 27 14.16 -1.27 4.08
CA ASP A 27 14.65 -1.88 2.84
C ASP A 27 13.62 -2.79 2.16
N LEU A 28 12.36 -2.36 2.19
CA LEU A 28 11.23 -3.05 1.57
C LEU A 28 10.63 -2.22 0.44
N LEU A 29 10.28 -2.89 -0.66
CA LEU A 29 9.53 -2.28 -1.74
C LEU A 29 8.09 -2.03 -1.29
N CYS A 30 7.65 -0.76 -1.36
CA CYS A 30 6.25 -0.38 -1.16
C CYS A 30 5.60 -0.05 -2.50
N VAL A 31 4.65 -0.88 -2.92
CA VAL A 31 3.82 -0.64 -4.11
C VAL A 31 2.63 0.21 -3.69
N VAL A 32 2.55 1.41 -4.24
CA VAL A 32 1.45 2.33 -3.96
C VAL A 32 0.50 2.35 -5.14
N THR A 33 -0.76 2.01 -4.85
CA THR A 33 -1.83 1.90 -5.83
C THR A 33 -2.93 2.89 -5.45
N ASN A 34 -3.22 3.83 -6.35
CA ASN A 34 -4.34 4.75 -6.16
C ASN A 34 -5.65 4.00 -6.45
N CYS A 35 -6.61 4.06 -5.54
CA CYS A 35 -7.91 3.42 -5.57
C CYS A 35 -8.95 4.40 -6.12
N ASP A 36 -8.99 4.53 -7.44
CA ASP A 36 -9.96 5.33 -8.16
C ASP A 36 -11.24 4.54 -8.51
N GLU A 37 -12.26 5.25 -9.01
CA GLU A 37 -13.54 4.64 -9.43
C GLU A 37 -13.39 3.62 -10.58
N GLY A 38 -12.30 3.70 -11.35
CA GLY A 38 -11.99 2.74 -12.41
C GLY A 38 -11.39 1.42 -11.91
N MET A 39 -11.07 1.32 -10.62
CA MET A 39 -10.46 0.12 -10.06
C MET A 39 -11.48 -0.99 -9.84
N ASP A 40 -11.34 -2.09 -10.60
CA ASP A 40 -12.16 -3.27 -10.45
C ASP A 40 -11.53 -4.33 -9.53
N TYR A 41 -12.36 -5.25 -9.05
CA TYR A 41 -11.91 -6.30 -8.13
C TYR A 41 -10.84 -7.23 -8.72
N GLN A 42 -10.78 -7.42 -10.05
CA GLN A 42 -9.75 -8.24 -10.68
C GLN A 42 -8.40 -7.54 -10.65
N SER A 43 -8.37 -6.21 -10.83
CA SER A 43 -7.17 -5.40 -10.71
C SER A 43 -6.60 -5.45 -9.29
N ILE A 44 -7.45 -5.30 -8.27
CA ILE A 44 -7.04 -5.47 -6.85
C ILE A 44 -6.54 -6.90 -6.61
N GLY A 45 -7.24 -7.92 -7.12
CA GLY A 45 -6.84 -9.31 -6.97
C GLY A 45 -5.45 -9.60 -7.56
N LYS A 46 -5.13 -9.03 -8.73
CA LYS A 46 -3.80 -9.14 -9.34
C LYS A 46 -2.72 -8.47 -8.49
N ASN A 47 -2.99 -7.28 -7.96
CA ASN A 47 -2.06 -6.56 -7.08
C ASN A 47 -1.77 -7.36 -5.80
N LEU A 48 -2.82 -7.82 -5.10
CA LEU A 48 -2.66 -8.62 -3.89
C LEU A 48 -1.91 -9.92 -4.16
N ASN A 49 -2.20 -10.60 -5.27
CA ASN A 49 -1.49 -11.82 -5.65
C ASN A 49 0.01 -11.56 -5.86
N GLY A 50 0.38 -10.46 -6.52
CA GLY A 50 1.78 -10.06 -6.69
C GLY A 50 2.47 -9.74 -5.36
N LEU A 51 1.81 -8.99 -4.47
CA LEU A 51 2.33 -8.66 -3.15
C LEU A 51 2.59 -9.91 -2.30
N CYS A 52 1.64 -10.85 -2.26
CA CYS A 52 1.79 -12.12 -1.53
C CYS A 52 2.96 -12.97 -2.05
N GLN A 53 3.19 -13.00 -3.36
CA GLN A 53 4.28 -13.78 -3.96
C GLN A 53 5.66 -13.15 -3.74
N THR A 54 5.74 -11.82 -3.76
CA THR A 54 7.01 -11.08 -3.68
C THR A 54 7.41 -10.72 -2.25
N GLY A 55 6.46 -10.71 -1.30
CA GLY A 55 6.69 -10.21 0.06
C GLY A 55 6.83 -8.69 0.14
N ALA A 56 6.50 -7.96 -0.93
CA ALA A 56 6.48 -6.50 -0.93
C ALA A 56 5.34 -5.94 -0.07
N TRP A 57 5.46 -4.68 0.32
CA TRP A 57 4.40 -3.96 1.02
C TRP A 57 3.45 -3.30 0.01
N GLY A 58 2.17 -3.28 0.35
CA GLY A 58 1.14 -2.57 -0.42
C GLY A 58 0.59 -1.38 0.37
N CYS A 59 0.49 -0.23 -0.28
CA CYS A 59 -0.26 0.93 0.21
C CYS A 59 -1.34 1.27 -0.82
N PHE A 60 -2.59 1.33 -0.38
CA PHE A 60 -3.75 1.57 -1.23
C PHE A 60 -4.32 2.93 -0.83
N ASP A 61 -4.12 3.93 -1.68
CA ASP A 61 -4.48 5.34 -1.46
C ASP A 61 -5.81 5.70 -2.12
#